data_AF-A0A8T5TU44-F1
#
_entry.id   AF-A0A8T5TU44-F1
#
_cell.length_a   1.000
_cell.length_b   1.000
_cell.length_c   1.000
_cell.angle_alpha   90.00
_cell.angle_beta   90.00
_cell.angle_gamma   90.00
#
_symmetry.space_group_name_H-M   'P 1'
#
loop_
_entity.id
_entity.type
_entity.pdbx_description
1 polymer ?
#
loop_
_entity_poly.entity_id
_entity_poly.type
_entity_poly.pdbx_seq_one_letter_code
_entity_poly.pdbx_strand_id
1 'polypeptide(L)'
;GRRLAGEMIYEEYKILADLSGGLIATLPFEGSFFSEDVGELAMKYMQRNPRVKPENVLRCFKGIEAFAVSEIAGLLQVAGLHGGGSPAMETITMMMRYDVEKLKNISKYLFGIKSKLKRYERPTVTPRKQLEKFRKAMKGKKLEK
;
A
#
# COMPACT_ATOMS: atom_id res chain seq x y z
N GLY A 1 2.59 3.53 -9.10
CA GLY A 1 1.37 3.37 -8.29
C GLY A 1 1.48 2.13 -7.44
N ARG A 2 1.05 0.97 -7.96
CA ARG A 2 0.88 -0.26 -7.16
C ARG A 2 2.11 -0.70 -6.37
N ARG A 3 3.31 -0.71 -6.97
CA ARG A 3 4.56 -1.04 -6.24
C ARG A 3 4.71 -0.22 -4.95
N LEU A 4 4.55 1.11 -5.07
CA LEU A 4 4.67 2.02 -3.95
C LEU A 4 3.57 1.76 -2.92
N ALA A 5 2.33 1.54 -3.35
CA ALA A 5 1.23 1.21 -2.43
C ALA A 5 1.50 -0.09 -1.64
N GLY A 6 2.02 -1.13 -2.29
CA GLY A 6 2.40 -2.38 -1.61
C GLY A 6 3.58 -2.20 -0.65
N GLU A 7 4.60 -1.43 -1.02
CA GLU A 7 5.77 -1.15 -0.14
C GLU A 7 5.40 -0.25 1.06
N MET A 8 4.45 0.67 0.89
CA MET A 8 4.07 1.65 1.92
C MET A 8 2.95 1.18 2.84
N ILE A 9 2.30 0.04 2.57
CA ILE A 9 1.13 -0.40 3.33
C ILE A 9 1.41 -0.46 4.84
N TYR A 10 2.54 -1.01 5.26
CA TYR A 10 2.90 -1.08 6.68
C TYR A 10 3.24 0.27 7.29
N GLU A 11 3.76 1.21 6.50
CA GLU A 11 4.00 2.58 6.96
C GLU A 11 2.67 3.31 7.19
N GLU A 12 1.65 3.08 6.34
CA GLU A 12 0.30 3.61 6.56
C GLU A 12 -0.30 3.09 7.88
N TYR A 13 -0.17 1.79 8.17
CA TYR A 13 -0.61 1.21 9.43
C TYR A 13 0.20 1.71 10.64
N LYS A 14 1.50 1.92 10.47
CA LYS A 14 2.35 2.52 11.51
C LYS A 14 1.89 3.93 11.86
N ILE A 15 1.60 4.77 10.86
CA ILE A 15 1.07 6.13 11.08
C ILE A 15 -0.27 6.06 11.81
N LEU A 16 -1.16 5.14 11.42
CA LEU A 16 -2.45 4.96 12.08
C LEU A 16 -2.26 4.55 13.55
N ALA A 17 -1.35 3.61 13.84
CA ALA A 17 -1.06 3.16 15.20
C ALA A 17 -0.46 4.29 16.06
N ASP A 18 0.48 5.08 15.51
CA ASP A 18 1.10 6.21 16.18
C ASP A 18 0.07 7.29 16.57
N LEU A 19 -0.78 7.69 15.61
CA LEU A 19 -1.84 8.67 15.84
C LEU A 19 -2.89 8.20 16.85
N SER A 20 -3.16 6.89 16.90
CA SER A 20 -4.19 6.32 17.76
C SER A 20 -3.70 6.04 19.18
N GLY A 21 -2.40 5.87 19.35
CA GLY A 21 -1.78 5.40 20.60
C GLY A 21 -2.18 3.96 20.95
N GLY A 22 -1.77 3.49 22.13
CA GLY A 22 -1.98 2.10 22.55
C GLY A 22 -3.45 1.70 22.79
N LEU A 23 -4.37 2.66 22.87
CA LEU A 23 -5.77 2.41 23.21
C LEU A 23 -6.44 1.42 22.24
N ILE A 24 -6.09 1.42 20.96
CA ILE A 24 -6.65 0.51 19.95
C ILE A 24 -6.29 -0.96 20.19
N ALA A 25 -5.28 -1.24 21.02
CA ALA A 25 -4.88 -2.59 21.41
C ALA A 25 -5.26 -2.95 22.85
N THR A 26 -5.69 -1.98 23.65
CA THR A 26 -6.01 -2.15 25.07
C THR A 26 -7.42 -1.68 25.42
N LEU A 27 -8.28 -1.57 24.42
CA LEU A 27 -9.64 -1.11 24.61
C LEU A 27 -10.40 -2.16 25.43
N PRO A 28 -11.18 -1.78 26.46
CA PRO A 28 -12.02 -2.72 27.16
C PRO A 28 -12.92 -3.50 26.20
N PHE A 29 -13.32 -4.69 26.62
CA PHE A 29 -14.32 -5.45 25.88
C PHE A 29 -15.63 -4.65 25.83
N GLU A 30 -16.40 -4.84 24.77
CA GLU A 30 -17.66 -4.12 24.58
C GLU A 30 -18.60 -4.27 25.77
N GLY A 31 -18.69 -5.47 26.34
CA GLY A 31 -19.49 -5.73 27.54
C GLY A 31 -19.09 -4.90 28.77
N SER A 32 -17.84 -4.45 28.88
CA SER A 32 -17.40 -3.59 29.99
C SER A 32 -18.06 -2.20 29.94
N PHE A 33 -18.41 -1.70 28.75
CA PHE A 33 -19.08 -0.40 28.61
C PHE A 33 -20.58 -0.46 28.92
N PHE A 34 -21.17 -1.66 28.87
CA PHE A 34 -22.58 -1.91 29.19
C PHE A 34 -22.79 -2.57 30.56
N SER A 35 -21.71 -2.78 31.32
CA SER A 35 -21.77 -3.33 32.67
C SER A 35 -22.38 -2.31 33.64
N GLU A 36 -23.28 -2.76 34.51
CA GLU A 36 -23.86 -1.93 35.57
C GLU A 36 -22.80 -1.46 36.59
N ASP A 37 -21.77 -2.28 36.84
CA ASP A 37 -20.74 -1.98 37.84
C ASP A 37 -19.68 -0.99 37.34
N VAL A 38 -19.22 -1.15 36.10
CA VAL A 38 -18.06 -0.41 35.57
C VAL A 38 -18.35 0.41 34.30
N GLY A 39 -19.54 0.29 33.70
CA GLY A 39 -19.86 0.94 32.43
C GLY A 39 -19.83 2.47 32.50
N GLU A 40 -20.39 3.05 33.57
CA GLU A 40 -20.35 4.50 33.78
C GLU A 40 -18.91 5.01 33.93
N LEU A 41 -18.07 4.30 34.67
CA LEU A 41 -16.65 4.64 34.84
C LEU A 41 -15.88 4.47 33.52
N ALA A 42 -16.13 3.39 32.79
CA ALA A 42 -15.51 3.13 31.50
C ALA A 42 -15.82 4.26 30.52
N MET A 43 -17.09 4.69 30.43
CA MET A 43 -17.46 5.81 29.56
C MET A 43 -16.92 7.16 30.04
N LYS A 44 -16.89 7.41 31.34
CA LYS A 44 -16.27 8.60 31.93
C LYS A 44 -14.81 8.73 31.51
N TYR A 45 -14.02 7.65 31.62
CA TYR A 45 -12.61 7.66 31.26
C TYR A 45 -12.34 7.56 29.76
N MET A 46 -13.36 7.25 28.94
CA MET A 46 -13.27 7.40 27.49
C MET A 46 -13.42 8.84 27.01
N GLN A 47 -13.91 9.75 27.85
CA GLN A 47 -14.01 11.15 27.49
C GLN A 47 -12.62 11.77 27.32
N ARG A 48 -12.36 12.35 26.14
CA ARG A 48 -11.10 13.06 25.84
C ARG A 48 -11.31 14.56 25.68
N ASN A 49 -12.15 14.95 24.74
CA ASN A 49 -12.53 16.34 24.51
C ASN A 49 -13.95 16.55 25.06
N PRO A 50 -14.19 17.51 25.99
CA PRO A 50 -15.51 17.73 26.57
C PRO A 50 -16.58 18.13 25.55
N ARG A 51 -16.17 18.60 24.36
CA ARG A 51 -17.07 18.92 23.23
C ARG A 51 -17.52 17.70 22.43
N VAL A 52 -16.94 16.53 22.69
CA VAL A 52 -17.22 15.28 21.98
C VAL A 52 -17.83 14.28 22.96
N LYS A 53 -18.98 13.71 22.57
CA LYS A 53 -19.64 12.66 23.35
C LYS A 53 -18.72 11.42 23.47
N PRO A 54 -18.53 10.84 24.67
CA PRO A 54 -17.65 9.69 24.88
C PRO A 54 -17.97 8.49 23.97
N GLU A 55 -19.25 8.27 23.64
CA GLU A 55 -19.69 7.19 22.76
C GLU A 55 -19.13 7.35 21.34
N ASN A 56 -18.99 8.59 20.84
CA ASN A 56 -18.38 8.85 19.54
C ASN A 56 -16.88 8.54 19.56
N VAL A 57 -16.21 8.82 20.68
CA VAL A 57 -14.80 8.48 20.88
C VAL A 57 -14.64 6.95 20.87
N LEU A 58 -15.47 6.24 21.64
CA LEU A 58 -15.48 4.78 21.67
C LEU A 58 -15.70 4.18 20.26
N ARG A 59 -16.71 4.65 19.51
CA ARG A 59 -16.99 4.18 18.15
C ARG A 59 -15.83 4.42 17.20
N CYS A 60 -15.18 5.57 17.29
CA CYS A 60 -14.00 5.88 16.48
C CYS A 60 -12.86 4.90 16.78
N PHE A 61 -12.52 4.72 18.05
CA PHE A 61 -11.44 3.81 18.44
C PHE A 61 -11.75 2.35 18.15
N LYS A 62 -13.01 1.89 18.32
CA LYS A 62 -13.44 0.55 17.90
C LYS A 62 -13.29 0.34 16.38
N GLY A 63 -13.62 1.36 15.59
CA GLY A 63 -13.39 1.31 14.14
C GLY A 63 -11.89 1.18 13.80
N ILE A 64 -11.03 1.95 14.48
CA ILE A 64 -9.59 1.88 14.26
C ILE A 64 -9.01 0.54 14.73
N GLU A 65 -9.43 0.04 15.90
CA GLU A 65 -9.09 -1.31 16.41
C GLU A 65 -9.40 -2.38 15.35
N ALA A 66 -10.59 -2.31 14.73
CA ALA A 66 -10.97 -3.23 13.67
C ALA A 66 -10.00 -3.16 12.47
N PHE A 67 -9.56 -1.97 12.07
CA PHE A 67 -8.62 -1.85 10.94
C PHE A 67 -7.18 -2.16 11.28
N ALA A 68 -6.73 -1.96 12.53
CA ALA A 68 -5.32 -2.01 12.87
C ALA A 68 -4.89 -3.25 13.69
N VAL A 69 -5.79 -3.81 14.50
CA VAL A 69 -5.42 -4.84 15.52
C VAL A 69 -6.26 -6.12 15.40
N SER A 70 -7.37 -6.10 14.67
CA SER A 70 -8.22 -7.29 14.52
C SER A 70 -7.67 -8.33 13.54
N GLU A 71 -8.34 -9.49 13.45
CA GLU A 71 -8.05 -10.51 12.45
C GLU A 71 -8.16 -9.99 11.01
N ILE A 72 -9.15 -9.12 10.74
CA ILE A 72 -9.30 -8.53 9.40
C ILE A 72 -8.17 -7.54 9.09
N ALA A 73 -7.60 -6.87 10.10
CA ALA A 73 -6.44 -6.00 9.93
C ALA A 73 -5.24 -6.77 9.38
N GLY A 74 -4.93 -7.93 9.98
CA GLY A 74 -3.85 -8.80 9.53
C GLY A 74 -4.05 -9.27 8.09
N LEU A 75 -5.28 -9.67 7.75
CA LEU A 75 -5.65 -10.03 6.37
C LEU A 75 -5.43 -8.87 5.41
N LEU A 76 -5.92 -7.67 5.73
CA LEU A 76 -5.83 -6.49 4.88
C LEU A 76 -4.39 -6.02 4.67
N GLN A 77 -3.53 -6.12 5.69
CA GLN A 77 -2.11 -5.79 5.57
C GLN A 77 -1.40 -6.69 4.54
N VAL A 78 -1.58 -8.01 4.67
CA VAL A 78 -0.95 -8.99 3.77
C VAL A 78 -1.56 -8.88 2.37
N ALA A 79 -2.88 -8.72 2.26
CA ALA A 79 -3.56 -8.53 0.99
C ALA A 79 -3.16 -7.21 0.32
N GLY A 80 -2.92 -6.13 1.08
CA GLY A 80 -2.42 -4.86 0.54
C GLY A 80 -1.01 -4.97 -0.01
N LEU A 81 -0.14 -5.75 0.64
CA LEU A 81 1.23 -6.01 0.17
C LEU A 81 1.24 -6.88 -1.11
N HIS A 82 0.39 -7.91 -1.18
CA HIS A 82 0.46 -8.94 -2.22
C HIS A 82 -0.68 -8.91 -3.25
N GLY A 83 -1.65 -8.01 -3.09
CA GLY A 83 -2.84 -7.92 -3.93
C GLY A 83 -2.49 -7.67 -5.40
N GLY A 84 -2.76 -8.67 -6.24
CA GLY A 84 -2.43 -8.62 -7.67
C GLY A 84 -0.94 -8.85 -8.00
N GLY A 85 -0.15 -9.31 -7.04
CA GLY A 85 1.27 -9.66 -7.17
C GLY A 85 2.16 -8.91 -6.19
N SER A 86 3.21 -9.58 -5.68
CA SER A 86 4.18 -8.98 -4.75
C SER A 86 4.93 -7.79 -5.37
N PRO A 87 5.47 -6.86 -4.57
CA PRO A 87 6.20 -5.68 -5.10
C PRO A 87 7.35 -6.02 -6.05
N ALA A 88 7.99 -7.18 -5.86
CA ALA A 88 9.00 -7.68 -6.78
C ALA A 88 8.45 -7.94 -8.20
N MET A 89 7.24 -8.50 -8.32
CA MET A 89 6.57 -8.72 -9.61
C MET A 89 6.30 -7.40 -10.32
N GLU A 90 5.86 -6.38 -9.59
CA GLU A 90 5.66 -5.03 -10.14
C GLU A 90 6.98 -4.41 -10.60
N THR A 91 8.07 -4.61 -9.86
CA THR A 91 9.41 -4.16 -10.26
C THR A 91 9.87 -4.83 -11.55
N ILE A 92 9.73 -6.15 -11.66
CA ILE A 92 10.03 -6.91 -12.88
C ILE A 92 9.20 -6.36 -14.05
N THR A 93 7.89 -6.21 -13.84
CA THR A 93 6.96 -5.73 -14.87
C THR A 93 7.25 -4.30 -15.31
N MET A 94 7.72 -3.44 -14.41
CA MET A 94 8.15 -2.09 -14.71
C MET A 94 9.45 -2.10 -15.53
N MET A 95 10.45 -2.87 -15.09
CA MET A 95 11.74 -2.98 -15.79
C MET A 95 11.60 -3.57 -17.19
N MET A 96 10.68 -4.52 -17.40
CA MET A 96 10.36 -5.05 -18.74
C MET A 96 9.84 -4.01 -19.74
N ARG A 97 9.35 -2.86 -19.26
CA ARG A 97 8.82 -1.75 -20.06
C ARG A 97 9.74 -0.54 -20.09
N TYR A 98 10.76 -0.50 -19.23
CA TYR A 98 11.59 0.68 -19.05
C TYR A 98 12.70 0.72 -20.09
N ASP A 99 12.78 1.80 -20.87
CA ASP A 99 13.78 1.96 -21.94
C ASP A 99 15.12 2.44 -21.37
N VAL A 100 15.77 1.56 -20.61
CA VAL A 100 17.03 1.86 -19.90
C VAL A 100 18.12 2.32 -20.88
N GLU A 101 18.23 1.67 -22.05
CA GLU A 101 19.30 1.97 -23.01
C GLU A 101 19.18 3.35 -23.65
N LYS A 102 17.98 3.79 -24.01
CA LYS A 102 17.82 5.16 -24.53
C LYS A 102 18.02 6.20 -23.42
N LEU A 103 17.57 5.94 -22.20
CA LEU A 103 17.77 6.84 -21.07
C LEU A 103 19.27 6.96 -20.70
N LYS A 104 20.04 5.88 -20.76
CA LYS A 104 21.51 5.92 -20.60
C LYS A 104 22.18 6.89 -21.57
N ASN A 105 21.66 7.05 -22.79
CA ASN A 105 22.22 7.99 -23.76
C ASN A 105 22.07 9.45 -23.32
N ILE A 106 21.01 9.78 -22.55
CA ILE A 106 20.83 11.11 -21.97
C ILE A 106 21.97 11.38 -20.99
N SER A 107 22.22 10.46 -20.05
CA SER A 107 23.34 10.59 -19.10
C SER A 107 24.69 10.68 -19.81
N LYS A 108 24.97 9.77 -20.78
CA LYS A 108 26.22 9.80 -21.55
C LYS A 108 26.44 11.13 -22.27
N TYR A 109 25.39 11.76 -22.78
CA TYR A 109 25.49 13.08 -23.39
C TYR A 109 25.79 14.17 -22.36
N LEU A 110 25.05 14.21 -21.25
CA LEU A 110 25.23 15.22 -20.21
C LEU A 110 26.64 15.19 -19.57
N PHE A 111 27.26 14.02 -19.50
CA PHE A 111 28.63 13.84 -19.00
C PHE A 111 29.71 13.87 -20.10
N GLY A 112 29.39 14.29 -21.32
CA GLY A 112 30.38 14.44 -22.40
C GLY A 112 30.93 13.14 -22.99
N ILE A 113 30.43 11.96 -22.57
CA ILE A 113 30.80 10.65 -23.14
C ILE A 113 30.27 10.52 -24.57
N LYS A 114 29.12 11.15 -24.87
CA LYS A 114 28.56 11.23 -26.23
C LYS A 114 28.42 12.69 -26.65
N SER A 115 28.83 12.99 -27.87
CA SER A 115 28.78 14.34 -28.43
C SER A 115 27.39 14.79 -28.91
N LYS A 116 26.49 13.85 -29.20
CA LYS A 116 25.13 14.15 -29.71
C LYS A 116 24.05 13.42 -28.92
N LEU A 117 23.04 14.16 -28.49
CA LEU A 117 21.82 13.60 -27.92
C LEU A 117 20.78 13.37 -29.01
N LYS A 118 20.27 12.15 -29.14
CA LYS A 118 19.01 11.92 -29.86
C LYS A 118 17.87 12.18 -28.89
N ARG A 119 16.96 13.08 -29.27
CA ARG A 119 15.74 13.36 -28.50
C ARG A 119 15.02 12.04 -28.21
N TYR A 120 14.79 11.78 -26.92
CA TYR A 120 14.06 10.61 -26.48
C TYR A 120 12.62 11.00 -26.18
N GLU A 121 11.70 10.43 -26.93
CA GLU A 121 10.27 10.52 -26.64
C GLU A 121 9.79 9.17 -26.13
N ARG A 122 9.20 9.17 -24.94
CA ARG A 122 8.77 7.94 -24.29
C ARG A 122 7.54 7.40 -25.04
N PRO A 123 7.61 6.19 -25.63
CA PRO A 123 6.45 5.63 -26.31
C PRO A 123 5.36 5.25 -25.30
N THR A 124 4.11 5.49 -25.66
CA THR A 124 2.97 5.02 -24.86
C THR A 124 2.88 3.49 -24.91
N VAL A 125 2.96 2.86 -23.74
CA VAL A 125 2.84 1.41 -23.56
C VAL A 125 1.45 1.08 -23.03
N THR A 126 0.59 0.55 -23.90
CA THR A 126 -0.76 0.11 -23.52
C THR A 126 -0.78 -1.38 -23.15
N PRO A 127 -1.75 -1.85 -22.35
CA PRO A 127 -1.90 -3.27 -22.04
C PRO A 127 -1.99 -4.16 -23.28
N ARG A 128 -2.64 -3.69 -24.36
CA ARG A 128 -2.74 -4.42 -25.65
C ARG A 128 -1.37 -4.66 -26.29
N LYS A 129 -0.52 -3.62 -26.37
CA LYS A 129 0.85 -3.75 -26.91
C LYS A 129 1.70 -4.74 -26.09
N GLN A 130 1.47 -4.82 -24.79
CA GLN A 130 2.15 -5.83 -23.98
C GLN A 130 1.65 -7.24 -24.25
N LEU A 131 0.34 -7.41 -24.38
CA LEU A 131 -0.28 -8.68 -24.72
C LEU A 131 0.28 -9.22 -26.05
N GLU A 132 0.49 -8.35 -27.03
CA GLU A 132 1.16 -8.70 -28.29
C GLU A 132 2.60 -9.18 -28.08
N LYS A 133 3.39 -8.50 -27.24
CA LYS A 133 4.75 -8.92 -26.90
C LYS A 133 4.76 -10.31 -26.25
N PHE A 134 3.84 -10.57 -25.32
CA PHE A 134 3.68 -11.89 -24.69
C PHE A 134 3.24 -12.96 -25.70
N ARG A 135 2.26 -12.66 -26.56
CA ARG A 135 1.82 -13.58 -27.63
C ARG A 135 2.96 -13.94 -28.58
N LYS A 136 3.81 -12.97 -28.96
CA LYS A 136 5.00 -13.23 -29.78
C LYS A 136 6.01 -14.12 -29.06
N ALA A 137 6.32 -13.84 -27.81
CA ALA A 137 7.24 -14.65 -27.00
C ALA A 137 6.74 -16.11 -26.83
N MET A 138 5.44 -16.29 -26.62
CA MET A 138 4.81 -17.61 -26.51
C MET A 138 4.82 -18.40 -27.82
N LYS A 139 4.67 -17.72 -28.97
CA LYS A 139 4.80 -18.37 -30.29
C LYS A 139 6.23 -18.83 -30.56
N GLY A 140 7.24 -18.04 -30.19
CA GLY A 140 8.65 -18.42 -30.31
C GLY A 140 9.00 -19.69 -29.54
N LYS A 141 8.55 -19.81 -28.28
CA LYS A 141 8.75 -21.02 -27.47
C LYS A 141 8.04 -22.27 -27.97
N LYS A 142 7.00 -22.12 -28.82
CA LYS A 142 6.30 -23.25 -29.47
C LYS A 142 7.02 -23.74 -30.73
N LEU A 143 7.93 -22.95 -31.30
CA LEU A 143 8.73 -23.31 -32.47
C LEU A 143 10.10 -23.91 -32.09
N GLU A 144 10.54 -23.73 -30.84
CA GLU A 144 11.76 -24.32 -30.26
C GLU A 144 11.51 -25.69 -29.59
N LYS A 145 10.25 -26.17 -29.56
CA LYS A 145 9.86 -27.52 -29.14
C LYS A 145 9.45 -28.34 -30.35
#